data_AF-A0A1V9FPW8-F1
#
_entry.id   AF-A0A1V9FPW8-F1
#
_cell.length_a   1.000
_cell.length_b   1.000
_cell.length_c   1.000
_cell.angle_alpha   90.00
_cell.angle_beta   90.00
_cell.angle_gamma   90.00
#
_symmetry.space_group_name_H-M   'P 1'
#
loop_
_entity.id
_entity.type
_entity.pdbx_description
1 polymer ?
#
loop_
_entity_poly.entity_id
_entity_poly.type
_entity_poly.pdbx_seq_one_letter_code
_entity_poly.pdbx_strand_id
1 'polypeptide(L)'
;MIKPLKSKTFLVAIAAIPSLTFAQNYDVKKGKVSIDKNIIATYDGKGGLLRFFDLTVSTPAQKPLISIKEKWCEFKNPLRKDAVRWAEITFLDNPEKKMNFHFPYNNRPLERDLVGYLFKDSTPSLIQGEALNVQAVEEFIKKNNFDFIDDSLYVRKFEKENKDRIMEPLERDKKQPLNLKVDSKGSEIILGNMQYTTVYNIFQDNVLVGQVEKKLTGSKAPMEYPGK
;
A
#
# COMPACT_ATOMS: atom_id res chain seq x y z
N MET A 1 -50.75 7.99 -55.24
CA MET A 1 -49.61 7.09 -54.92
C MET A 1 -48.61 7.86 -54.07
N ILE A 2 -48.52 7.52 -52.79
CA ILE A 2 -47.61 8.13 -51.82
C ILE A 2 -46.26 7.41 -51.94
N LYS A 3 -45.17 8.12 -52.28
CA LYS A 3 -43.81 7.56 -52.27
C LYS A 3 -43.25 7.59 -50.84
N PRO A 4 -42.66 6.50 -50.32
CA PRO A 4 -42.13 6.50 -48.97
C PRO A 4 -40.76 7.22 -48.88
N LEU A 5 -40.59 7.92 -47.76
CA LEU A 5 -39.38 8.58 -47.28
C LEU A 5 -38.19 7.61 -47.24
N LYS A 6 -37.08 7.98 -47.89
CA LYS A 6 -35.77 7.38 -47.58
C LYS A 6 -35.18 8.09 -46.38
N SER A 7 -35.38 7.51 -45.20
CA SER A 7 -34.65 7.86 -43.97
C SER A 7 -33.15 7.65 -44.19
N LYS A 8 -32.37 8.73 -44.10
CA LYS A 8 -30.90 8.65 -44.06
C LYS A 8 -30.51 8.39 -42.60
N THR A 9 -30.34 7.12 -42.26
CA THR A 9 -29.77 6.71 -40.98
C THR A 9 -28.30 7.11 -40.95
N PHE A 10 -27.97 8.19 -40.24
CA PHE A 10 -26.60 8.51 -39.85
C PHE A 10 -26.13 7.43 -38.87
N LEU A 11 -25.35 6.46 -39.36
CA LEU A 11 -24.56 5.59 -38.51
C LEU A 11 -23.40 6.41 -37.94
N VAL A 12 -23.58 6.94 -36.74
CA VAL A 12 -22.47 7.41 -35.92
C VAL A 12 -21.71 6.16 -35.47
N ALA A 13 -20.67 5.81 -36.22
CA ALA A 13 -19.69 4.85 -35.76
C ALA A 13 -18.95 5.51 -34.57
N ILE A 14 -19.39 5.18 -33.35
CA ILE A 14 -18.58 5.42 -32.15
C ILE A 14 -17.40 4.46 -32.28
N ALA A 15 -16.31 4.94 -32.88
CA ALA A 15 -15.04 4.30 -32.75
C ALA A 15 -14.68 4.36 -31.26
N ALA A 16 -14.94 3.27 -30.54
CA ALA A 16 -14.26 2.99 -29.29
C ALA A 16 -12.79 2.79 -29.65
N ILE A 17 -12.05 3.89 -29.78
CA ILE A 17 -10.59 3.86 -29.77
C ILE A 17 -10.27 3.46 -28.33
N PRO A 18 -9.80 2.23 -28.06
CA PRO A 18 -9.23 1.97 -26.76
C PRO A 18 -8.11 3.00 -26.61
N SER A 19 -8.26 3.92 -25.66
CA SER A 19 -7.23 4.87 -25.28
C SER A 19 -5.98 4.03 -25.00
N LEU A 20 -5.06 3.97 -25.97
CA LEU A 20 -3.77 3.33 -25.79
C LEU A 20 -3.04 4.22 -24.79
N THR A 21 -3.19 3.89 -23.52
CA THR A 21 -2.48 4.54 -22.44
C THR A 21 -1.03 4.07 -22.54
N PHE A 22 -0.24 4.78 -23.34
CA PHE A 22 1.16 4.46 -23.52
C PHE A 22 1.88 4.57 -22.17
N ALA A 23 2.57 3.51 -21.79
CA ALA A 23 3.57 3.47 -20.75
C ALA A 23 4.52 4.67 -20.90
N GLN A 24 4.62 5.49 -19.85
CA GLN A 24 5.51 6.65 -19.81
C GLN A 24 6.74 6.33 -18.96
N ASN A 25 7.87 6.96 -19.28
CA ASN A 25 9.07 6.95 -18.43
C ASN A 25 9.17 8.30 -17.73
N TYR A 26 9.07 8.30 -16.41
CA TYR A 26 9.07 9.51 -15.60
C TYR A 26 10.47 9.78 -15.04
N ASP A 27 10.86 11.05 -15.07
CA ASP A 27 12.02 11.57 -14.33
C ASP A 27 11.50 12.46 -13.21
N VAL A 28 11.50 11.94 -11.98
CA VAL A 28 11.07 12.66 -10.77
C VAL A 28 12.30 13.21 -10.05
N LYS A 29 12.48 14.52 -10.12
CA LYS A 29 13.56 15.26 -9.46
C LYS A 29 12.97 16.24 -8.46
N LYS A 30 13.80 16.76 -7.55
CA LYS A 30 13.36 17.75 -6.57
C LYS A 30 12.60 18.90 -7.26
N GLY A 31 11.32 19.02 -6.92
CA GLY A 31 10.40 20.05 -7.38
C GLY A 31 9.81 19.88 -8.78
N LYS A 32 10.11 18.79 -9.51
CA LYS A 32 9.68 18.61 -10.90
C LYS A 32 9.46 17.14 -11.30
N VAL A 33 8.50 16.94 -12.17
CA VAL A 33 8.20 15.67 -12.84
C VAL A 33 8.28 15.89 -14.35
N SER A 34 9.03 15.05 -15.04
CA SER A 34 9.21 15.13 -16.49
C SER A 34 8.92 13.81 -17.20
N ILE A 35 8.42 13.90 -18.43
CA ILE A 35 8.32 12.80 -19.40
C ILE A 35 9.16 13.21 -20.61
N ASP A 36 10.07 12.35 -21.06
CA ASP A 36 10.92 12.62 -22.24
C ASP A 36 11.59 14.02 -22.20
N LYS A 37 12.06 14.43 -21.02
CA LYS A 37 12.65 15.76 -20.71
C LYS A 37 11.69 16.95 -20.74
N ASN A 38 10.42 16.76 -21.06
CA ASN A 38 9.38 17.78 -20.95
C ASN A 38 8.80 17.79 -19.53
N ILE A 39 8.77 18.96 -18.89
CA ILE A 39 8.17 19.10 -17.55
C ILE A 39 6.66 19.00 -17.69
N ILE A 40 6.07 18.00 -17.03
CA ILE A 40 4.62 17.79 -17.01
C ILE A 40 3.99 18.29 -15.72
N ALA A 41 4.78 18.40 -14.65
CA ALA A 41 4.34 18.93 -13.37
C ALA A 41 5.51 19.49 -12.56
N THR A 42 5.18 20.43 -11.69
CA THR A 42 6.03 20.85 -10.58
C THR A 42 5.42 20.36 -9.28
N TYR A 43 6.22 20.28 -8.24
CA TYR A 43 5.67 20.03 -6.92
C TYR A 43 6.43 20.83 -5.87
N ASP A 44 5.70 21.27 -4.86
CA ASP A 44 6.24 21.97 -3.71
C ASP A 44 5.57 21.46 -2.43
N GLY A 45 6.03 21.97 -1.29
CA GLY A 45 5.41 21.68 -0.02
C GLY A 45 6.40 21.66 1.13
N LYS A 46 5.89 21.24 2.28
CA LYS A 46 6.67 21.10 3.50
C LYS A 46 6.65 19.65 3.93
N GLY A 47 7.82 19.10 4.17
CA GLY A 47 7.98 17.87 4.91
C GLY A 47 9.44 17.50 5.04
N GLY A 48 9.70 16.26 5.42
CA GLY A 48 11.05 15.76 5.66
C GLY A 48 11.10 15.00 6.97
N LEU A 49 12.29 14.54 7.36
CA LEU A 49 12.48 13.52 8.41
C LEU A 49 11.67 13.74 9.70
N LEU A 50 11.48 14.99 10.12
CA LEU A 50 10.83 15.38 11.38
C LEU A 50 9.43 16.00 11.24
N ARG A 51 8.92 16.25 10.02
CA ARG A 51 7.62 16.93 9.81
C ARG A 51 6.81 16.26 8.73
N PHE A 52 5.55 15.91 9.01
CA PHE A 52 4.66 15.28 8.02
C PHE A 52 4.63 16.03 6.69
N PHE A 53 4.57 15.28 5.60
CA PHE A 53 4.46 15.84 4.25
C PHE A 53 3.09 16.52 4.06
N ASP A 54 3.12 17.75 3.59
CA ASP A 54 2.00 18.46 2.96
C ASP A 54 2.52 19.02 1.63
N LEU A 55 2.24 18.29 0.55
CA LEU A 55 2.77 18.56 -0.78
C LEU A 55 1.63 18.90 -1.75
N THR A 56 1.93 19.77 -2.71
CA THR A 56 1.05 20.07 -3.84
C THR A 56 1.79 19.78 -5.13
N VAL A 57 1.17 18.99 -6.01
CA VAL A 57 1.60 18.80 -7.40
C VAL A 57 0.77 19.72 -8.28
N SER A 58 1.45 20.50 -9.11
CA SER A 58 0.87 21.55 -9.94
C SER A 58 1.31 21.40 -11.40
N THR A 59 0.56 21.99 -12.32
CA THR A 59 1.02 22.16 -13.71
C THR A 59 2.29 23.03 -13.73
N PRO A 60 3.06 23.04 -14.84
CA PRO A 60 4.15 23.99 -15.01
C PRO A 60 3.72 25.46 -14.87
N ALA A 61 2.45 25.78 -15.15
CA ALA A 61 1.83 27.08 -14.95
C ALA A 61 1.33 27.32 -13.50
N GLN A 62 1.72 26.48 -12.54
CA GLN A 62 1.35 26.55 -11.12
C GLN A 62 -0.15 26.38 -10.80
N LYS A 63 -0.92 25.75 -11.69
CA LYS A 63 -2.29 25.34 -11.36
C LYS A 63 -2.23 24.07 -10.50
N PRO A 64 -2.79 24.06 -9.28
CA PRO A 64 -2.72 22.89 -8.40
C PRO A 64 -3.62 21.76 -8.93
N LEU A 65 -3.12 20.52 -8.90
CA LEU A 65 -3.80 19.33 -9.42
C LEU A 65 -3.94 18.23 -8.37
N ILE A 66 -2.92 17.98 -7.56
CA ILE A 66 -2.93 16.89 -6.57
C ILE A 66 -2.40 17.43 -5.24
N SER A 67 -3.12 17.17 -4.16
CA SER A 67 -2.63 17.42 -2.79
C SER A 67 -2.29 16.09 -2.13
N ILE A 68 -1.13 16.03 -1.48
CA ILE A 68 -0.63 14.84 -0.78
C ILE A 68 -0.39 15.23 0.68
N LYS A 69 -1.15 14.64 1.60
CA LYS A 69 -1.00 14.87 3.04
C LYS A 69 -0.64 13.59 3.75
N GLU A 70 0.59 13.51 4.24
CA GLU A 70 1.00 12.40 5.12
C GLU A 70 0.19 12.47 6.41
N LYS A 71 -0.37 11.31 6.76
CA LYS A 71 -1.11 11.07 7.98
C LYS A 71 -0.48 9.89 8.70
N TRP A 72 -0.50 9.99 10.01
CA TRP A 72 -0.09 8.90 10.88
C TRP A 72 -1.32 8.28 11.49
N CYS A 73 -1.46 6.97 11.39
CA CYS A 73 -2.41 6.23 12.20
C CYS A 73 -1.66 5.30 13.15
N GLU A 74 -1.73 5.62 14.44
CA GLU A 74 -1.28 4.71 15.49
C GLU A 74 -2.39 3.68 15.74
N PHE A 75 -2.38 2.60 14.97
CA PHE A 75 -3.13 1.42 15.37
C PHE A 75 -2.28 0.68 16.39
N LYS A 76 -2.63 0.78 17.67
CA LYS A 76 -2.06 -0.06 18.76
C LYS A 76 -2.39 -1.56 18.60
N ASN A 77 -2.82 -1.99 17.42
CA ASN A 77 -3.14 -3.39 17.13
C ASN A 77 -1.89 -4.08 16.54
N PRO A 78 -1.26 -5.02 17.28
CA PRO A 78 -0.07 -5.73 16.83
C PRO A 78 -0.30 -6.65 15.62
N LEU A 79 -1.57 -6.84 15.21
CA LEU A 79 -1.94 -7.58 14.00
C LEU A 79 -1.85 -6.73 12.74
N ARG A 80 -1.70 -5.41 12.89
CA ARG A 80 -1.35 -4.54 11.77
C ARG A 80 0.16 -4.52 11.64
N LYS A 81 0.62 -4.63 10.39
CA LYS A 81 2.03 -4.92 10.09
C LYS A 81 3.01 -3.92 10.71
N ASP A 82 2.63 -2.66 10.93
CA ASP A 82 3.40 -1.63 11.63
C ASP A 82 2.49 -0.44 12.02
N ALA A 83 3.02 0.55 12.75
CA ALA A 83 2.39 1.86 12.83
C ALA A 83 2.18 2.42 11.41
N VAL A 84 0.93 2.46 10.96
CA VAL A 84 0.58 2.70 9.56
C VAL A 84 0.75 4.18 9.25
N ARG A 85 1.87 4.53 8.62
CA ARG A 85 2.00 5.81 7.92
C ARG A 85 1.38 5.68 6.54
N TRP A 86 0.55 6.63 6.21
CA TRP A 86 -0.14 6.68 4.94
C TRP A 86 -0.22 8.13 4.46
N ALA A 87 -0.56 8.33 3.20
CA ALA A 87 -0.85 9.66 2.67
C ALA A 87 -2.27 9.72 2.15
N GLU A 88 -3.00 10.77 2.50
CA GLU A 88 -4.22 11.13 1.81
C GLU A 88 -3.83 11.86 0.53
N ILE A 89 -4.24 11.32 -0.61
CA ILE A 89 -4.03 11.92 -1.92
C ILE A 89 -5.39 12.43 -2.40
N THR A 90 -5.49 13.74 -2.63
CA THR A 90 -6.69 14.39 -3.15
C THR A 90 -6.42 14.89 -4.57
N PHE A 91 -7.30 14.52 -5.50
CA PHE A 91 -7.26 14.97 -6.89
C PHE A 91 -8.18 16.20 -7.03
N LEU A 92 -7.61 17.39 -7.22
CA LEU A 92 -8.26 18.66 -6.85
C LEU A 92 -9.37 19.13 -7.81
N ASP A 93 -9.39 18.61 -9.03
CA ASP A 93 -10.46 18.81 -10.01
C ASP A 93 -11.74 18.05 -9.65
N ASN A 94 -11.67 17.10 -8.71
CA ASN A 94 -12.82 16.59 -7.99
C ASN A 94 -12.41 16.27 -6.54
N PRO A 95 -12.54 17.23 -5.60
CA PRO A 95 -12.05 17.08 -4.23
C PRO A 95 -12.67 15.93 -3.43
N GLU A 96 -13.79 15.37 -3.89
CA GLU A 96 -14.39 14.16 -3.31
C GLU A 96 -13.62 12.88 -3.70
N LYS A 97 -12.89 12.91 -4.83
CA LYS A 97 -11.96 11.85 -5.23
C LYS A 97 -10.69 11.93 -4.39
N LYS A 98 -10.69 11.16 -3.32
CA LYS A 98 -9.56 10.94 -2.42
C LYS A 98 -9.15 9.47 -2.43
N MET A 99 -7.88 9.22 -2.18
CA MET A 99 -7.40 7.89 -1.87
C MET A 99 -6.45 7.92 -0.68
N ASN A 100 -6.42 6.81 0.04
CA ASN A 100 -5.44 6.57 1.08
C ASN A 100 -4.31 5.75 0.47
N PHE A 101 -3.09 6.24 0.51
CA PHE A 101 -1.92 5.52 0.03
C PHE A 101 -1.11 5.00 1.21
N HIS A 102 -1.03 3.68 1.35
CA HIS A 102 -0.18 3.06 2.36
C HIS A 102 1.27 3.04 1.89
N PHE A 103 2.20 3.43 2.76
CA PHE A 103 3.62 3.40 2.40
C PHE A 103 4.13 1.96 2.28
N PRO A 104 4.83 1.61 1.19
CA PRO A 104 5.26 0.23 0.94
C PRO A 104 6.38 -0.25 1.88
N TYR A 105 7.01 0.65 2.64
CA TYR A 105 8.14 0.36 3.52
C TYR A 105 8.05 1.17 4.83
N ASN A 106 8.72 0.66 5.87
CA ASN A 106 8.71 1.27 7.20
C ASN A 106 9.59 2.52 7.28
N ASN A 107 10.57 2.64 6.37
CA ASN A 107 11.41 3.82 6.25
C ASN A 107 10.63 4.96 5.62
N ARG A 108 10.83 6.15 6.19
CA ARG A 108 10.12 7.34 5.71
C ARG A 108 10.66 7.75 4.33
N PRO A 109 9.81 7.86 3.29
CA PRO A 109 10.25 8.32 1.98
C PRO A 109 10.67 9.79 2.02
N LEU A 110 11.47 10.23 1.04
CA LEU A 110 11.65 11.65 0.76
C LEU A 110 10.46 12.19 -0.04
N GLU A 111 10.34 13.51 -0.13
CA GLU A 111 9.28 14.19 -0.92
C GLU A 111 9.23 13.66 -2.36
N ARG A 112 10.40 13.53 -2.99
CA ARG A 112 10.52 13.02 -4.37
C ARG A 112 10.04 11.58 -4.51
N ASP A 113 10.25 10.75 -3.47
CA ASP A 113 9.91 9.34 -3.53
C ASP A 113 8.39 9.19 -3.37
N LEU A 114 7.79 10.02 -2.50
CA LEU A 114 6.34 10.09 -2.34
C LEU A 114 5.64 10.53 -3.63
N VAL A 115 6.18 11.56 -4.30
CA VAL A 115 5.71 11.97 -5.63
C VAL A 115 6.00 10.88 -6.66
N GLY A 116 7.14 10.20 -6.59
CA GLY A 116 7.49 9.09 -7.47
C GLY A 116 6.51 7.91 -7.43
N TYR A 117 5.81 7.69 -6.31
CA TYR A 117 4.78 6.66 -6.24
C TYR A 117 3.53 6.97 -7.08
N LEU A 118 3.25 8.26 -7.36
CA LEU A 118 2.18 8.70 -8.25
C LEU A 118 2.59 8.60 -9.73
N PHE A 119 3.88 8.76 -10.02
CA PHE A 119 4.44 8.82 -11.38
C PHE A 119 5.41 7.66 -11.61
N LYS A 120 4.89 6.44 -11.59
CA LYS A 120 5.68 5.21 -11.80
C LYS A 120 5.90 4.96 -13.28
N ASP A 121 7.09 4.49 -13.62
CA ASP A 121 7.37 4.08 -15.00
C ASP A 121 6.38 3.01 -15.46
N SER A 122 6.09 3.04 -16.76
CA SER A 122 5.14 2.16 -17.40
C SER A 122 3.69 2.29 -16.92
N THR A 123 3.33 3.37 -16.23
CA THR A 123 1.93 3.71 -15.93
C THR A 123 1.42 4.86 -16.79
N PRO A 124 0.11 4.90 -17.09
CA PRO A 124 -0.52 6.04 -17.75
C PRO A 124 -0.26 7.33 -16.95
N SER A 125 -0.12 8.47 -17.65
CA SER A 125 0.03 9.76 -16.98
C SER A 125 -1.24 10.17 -16.27
N LEU A 126 -1.09 10.50 -14.98
CA LEU A 126 -2.13 11.12 -14.18
C LEU A 126 -2.44 12.55 -14.64
N ILE A 127 -1.52 13.18 -15.38
CA ILE A 127 -1.64 14.57 -15.86
C ILE A 127 -1.61 14.56 -17.39
N GLN A 128 -2.57 15.24 -18.00
CA GLN A 128 -2.68 15.42 -19.44
C GLN A 128 -2.83 16.91 -19.76
N GLY A 129 -1.77 17.53 -20.28
CA GLY A 129 -1.72 18.98 -20.46
C GLY A 129 -1.81 19.72 -19.11
N GLU A 130 -2.84 20.55 -18.93
CA GLU A 130 -3.07 21.34 -17.71
C GLU A 130 -4.19 20.80 -16.80
N ALA A 131 -4.53 19.52 -16.97
CA ALA A 131 -5.59 18.85 -16.21
C ALA A 131 -5.17 17.43 -15.81
N LEU A 132 -5.94 16.79 -14.93
CA LEU A 132 -5.78 15.37 -14.69
C LEU A 132 -6.36 14.54 -15.82
N ASN A 133 -5.74 13.39 -16.05
CA ASN A 133 -6.30 12.33 -16.86
C ASN A 133 -7.28 11.52 -16.00
N VAL A 134 -8.59 11.78 -16.18
CA VAL A 134 -9.65 11.19 -15.36
C VAL A 134 -9.59 9.65 -15.34
N GLN A 135 -9.36 9.03 -16.50
CA GLN A 135 -9.29 7.57 -16.61
C GLN A 135 -8.08 7.00 -15.86
N ALA A 136 -6.89 7.58 -16.06
CA ALA A 136 -5.68 7.14 -15.38
C ALA A 136 -5.79 7.31 -13.85
N VAL A 137 -6.42 8.41 -13.40
CA VAL A 137 -6.67 8.66 -11.98
C VAL A 137 -7.61 7.62 -11.38
N GLU A 138 -8.71 7.28 -12.06
CA GLU A 138 -9.65 6.26 -11.60
C GLU A 138 -9.01 4.88 -11.51
N GLU A 139 -8.23 4.48 -12.52
CA GLU A 139 -7.47 3.23 -12.53
C GLU A 139 -6.42 3.22 -11.40
N PHE A 140 -5.74 4.34 -11.18
CA PHE A 140 -4.74 4.48 -10.13
C PHE A 140 -5.36 4.35 -8.73
N ILE A 141 -6.48 5.04 -8.48
CA ILE A 141 -7.23 4.94 -7.21
C ILE A 141 -7.66 3.49 -6.97
N LYS A 142 -8.28 2.85 -7.97
CA LYS A 142 -8.76 1.47 -7.85
C LYS A 142 -7.63 0.49 -7.50
N LYS A 143 -6.42 0.70 -8.01
CA LYS A 143 -5.28 -0.20 -7.79
C LYS A 143 -4.53 0.06 -6.47
N ASN A 144 -4.51 1.30 -5.99
CA ASN A 144 -3.60 1.71 -4.91
C ASN A 144 -4.31 2.22 -3.66
N ASN A 145 -5.63 2.37 -3.66
CA ASN A 145 -6.36 2.85 -2.49
C ASN A 145 -6.32 1.83 -1.35
N PHE A 146 -5.85 2.26 -0.20
CA PHE A 146 -5.83 1.48 1.03
C PHE A 146 -7.21 1.50 1.69
N ASP A 147 -7.79 0.31 1.83
CA ASP A 147 -9.09 0.12 2.46
C ASP A 147 -8.94 -0.20 3.95
N PHE A 148 -9.17 0.81 4.80
CA PHE A 148 -9.13 0.65 6.25
C PHE A 148 -10.23 -0.28 6.80
N ILE A 149 -11.35 -0.41 6.08
CA ILE A 149 -12.46 -1.27 6.50
C ILE A 149 -12.08 -2.72 6.28
N ASP A 150 -11.58 -3.04 5.10
CA ASP A 150 -11.11 -4.40 4.76
C ASP A 150 -9.98 -4.86 5.70
N ASP A 151 -8.99 -4.00 5.94
CA ASP A 151 -7.90 -4.24 6.90
C ASP A 151 -8.43 -4.52 8.31
N SER A 152 -9.44 -3.76 8.77
CA SER A 152 -10.09 -3.97 10.07
C SER A 152 -10.84 -5.31 10.14
N LEU A 153 -11.55 -5.70 9.07
CA LEU A 153 -12.26 -6.97 9.00
C LEU A 153 -11.32 -8.17 9.02
N TYR A 154 -10.21 -8.09 8.28
CA TYR A 154 -9.15 -9.09 8.31
C TYR A 154 -8.62 -9.29 9.74
N VAL A 155 -8.28 -8.20 10.43
CA VAL A 155 -7.76 -8.25 11.80
C VAL A 155 -8.76 -8.91 12.76
N ARG A 156 -10.04 -8.51 12.72
CA ARG A 156 -11.08 -9.11 13.58
C ARG A 156 -11.28 -10.60 13.30
N LYS A 157 -11.24 -10.99 12.02
CA LYS A 157 -11.36 -12.41 11.63
C LYS A 157 -10.17 -13.22 12.15
N PHE A 158 -8.96 -12.70 11.99
CA PHE A 158 -7.75 -13.32 12.53
C PHE A 158 -7.81 -13.47 14.06
N GLU A 159 -8.24 -12.44 14.78
CA GLU A 159 -8.42 -12.49 16.24
C GLU A 159 -9.43 -13.58 16.64
N LYS A 160 -10.56 -13.66 15.94
CA LYS A 160 -11.60 -14.65 16.19
C LYS A 160 -11.10 -16.08 15.98
N GLU A 161 -10.50 -16.36 14.82
CA GLU A 161 -10.01 -17.71 14.46
C GLU A 161 -8.93 -18.19 15.43
N ASN A 162 -8.03 -17.31 15.86
CA ASN A 162 -7.00 -17.67 16.85
C ASN A 162 -7.58 -17.85 18.25
N LYS A 163 -8.55 -17.02 18.67
CA LYS A 163 -9.23 -17.19 19.95
C LYS A 163 -9.95 -18.54 20.04
N ASP A 164 -10.67 -18.90 18.98
CA ASP A 164 -11.41 -20.16 18.93
C ASP A 164 -10.44 -21.36 19.02
N ARG A 165 -9.29 -21.32 18.33
CA ARG A 165 -8.21 -22.33 18.44
C ARG A 165 -7.60 -22.46 19.85
N ILE A 166 -7.41 -21.35 20.56
CA ILE A 166 -6.80 -21.35 21.91
C ILE A 166 -7.78 -21.87 22.98
N MET A 167 -9.09 -21.71 22.75
CA MET A 167 -10.14 -22.08 23.70
C MET A 167 -10.66 -23.51 23.53
N GLU A 168 -10.16 -24.27 22.56
CA GLU A 168 -10.48 -25.69 22.44
C GLU A 168 -10.04 -26.43 23.71
N PRO A 169 -10.95 -27.13 24.41
CA PRO A 169 -10.61 -27.81 25.65
C PRO A 169 -9.61 -28.93 25.35
N LEU A 170 -8.39 -28.77 25.85
CA LEU A 170 -7.38 -29.81 25.82
C LEU A 170 -7.73 -30.84 26.89
N GLU A 171 -8.11 -32.05 26.45
CA GLU A 171 -8.20 -33.19 27.37
C GLU A 171 -6.80 -33.48 27.92
N ARG A 172 -6.61 -33.21 29.23
CA ARG A 172 -5.37 -33.51 29.93
C ARG A 172 -5.63 -34.26 31.22
N ASP A 173 -4.67 -35.13 31.58
CA ASP A 173 -4.64 -35.73 32.91
C ASP A 173 -4.24 -34.67 33.94
N LYS A 174 -5.18 -34.32 34.84
CA LYS A 174 -4.97 -33.32 35.90
C LYS A 174 -4.10 -33.83 37.05
N LYS A 175 -3.77 -35.13 37.08
CA LYS A 175 -2.90 -35.73 38.10
C LYS A 175 -1.42 -35.67 37.73
N GLN A 176 -1.10 -35.39 36.47
CA GLN A 176 0.28 -35.21 36.00
C GLN A 176 0.67 -33.72 36.04
N PRO A 177 1.94 -33.39 36.31
CA PRO A 177 2.47 -32.04 36.17
C PRO A 177 2.29 -31.53 34.73
N LEU A 178 1.92 -30.26 34.60
CA LEU A 178 1.80 -29.59 33.31
C LEU A 178 3.19 -29.38 32.71
N ASN A 179 3.46 -29.95 31.53
CA ASN A 179 4.69 -29.66 30.80
C ASN A 179 4.41 -28.65 29.69
N LEU A 180 4.96 -27.45 29.84
CA LEU A 180 4.99 -26.43 28.77
C LEU A 180 6.36 -26.45 28.11
N LYS A 181 6.37 -26.66 26.80
CA LYS A 181 7.57 -26.62 25.97
C LYS A 181 7.41 -25.55 24.90
N VAL A 182 8.42 -24.71 24.74
CA VAL A 182 8.46 -23.72 23.65
C VAL A 182 9.59 -24.11 22.72
N ASP A 183 9.24 -24.55 21.52
CA ASP A 183 10.22 -24.90 20.49
C ASP A 183 10.32 -23.78 19.46
N SER A 184 11.54 -23.29 19.28
CA SER A 184 11.92 -22.44 18.15
C SER A 184 12.01 -23.30 16.88
N LYS A 185 11.17 -23.01 15.87
CA LYS A 185 11.44 -23.46 14.49
C LYS A 185 12.15 -22.33 13.75
N GLY A 186 13.22 -22.72 13.06
CA GLY A 186 14.26 -21.85 12.52
C GLY A 186 13.76 -20.65 11.73
N SER A 187 14.63 -19.64 11.64
CA SER A 187 14.36 -18.38 10.96
C SER A 187 14.38 -18.55 9.45
N GLU A 188 13.29 -18.17 8.76
CA GLU A 188 13.32 -18.00 7.32
C GLU A 188 13.97 -16.66 6.99
N ILE A 189 15.08 -16.69 6.23
CA ILE A 189 15.78 -15.49 5.78
C ILE A 189 15.22 -15.12 4.41
N ILE A 190 14.45 -14.04 4.34
CA ILE A 190 14.04 -13.45 3.07
C ILE A 190 15.18 -12.54 2.60
N LEU A 191 16.03 -13.05 1.70
CA LEU A 191 17.12 -12.28 1.09
C LEU A 191 16.58 -11.04 0.38
N GLY A 192 16.93 -9.85 0.90
CA GLY A 192 16.58 -8.54 0.33
C GLY A 192 16.16 -7.51 1.38
N ASN A 193 15.58 -7.95 2.49
CA ASN A 193 15.25 -7.12 3.66
C ASN A 193 15.59 -7.93 4.91
N MET A 194 16.37 -7.39 5.85
CA MET A 194 16.73 -8.06 7.11
C MET A 194 15.51 -8.25 8.05
N GLN A 195 14.56 -9.07 7.63
CA GLN A 195 13.40 -9.50 8.39
C GLN A 195 13.58 -10.98 8.66
N TYR A 196 13.67 -11.33 9.94
CA TYR A 196 13.64 -12.71 10.40
C TYR A 196 12.27 -12.98 10.98
N THR A 197 11.60 -14.01 10.50
CA THR A 197 10.43 -14.55 11.19
C THR A 197 10.90 -15.76 11.99
N THR A 198 10.85 -15.65 13.32
CA THR A 198 11.06 -16.81 14.21
C THR A 198 9.70 -17.30 14.67
N VAL A 199 9.46 -18.60 14.48
CA VAL A 199 8.21 -19.25 14.88
C VAL A 199 8.45 -20.01 16.18
N TYR A 200 7.70 -19.65 17.22
CA TYR A 200 7.71 -20.34 18.50
C TYR A 200 6.45 -21.20 18.58
N ASN A 201 6.63 -22.51 18.59
CA ASN A 201 5.55 -23.46 18.84
C ASN A 201 5.46 -23.70 20.34
N ILE A 202 4.29 -23.45 20.91
CA ILE A 202 4.00 -23.70 22.32
C ILE A 202 3.30 -25.04 22.37
N PHE A 203 3.94 -26.00 23.03
CA PHE A 203 3.42 -27.31 23.29
C PHE A 203 3.01 -27.45 24.75
N GLN A 204 1.88 -28.10 24.97
CA GLN A 204 1.47 -28.59 26.27
C GLN A 204 1.41 -30.11 26.17
N ASP A 205 2.19 -30.81 26.97
CA ASP A 205 2.23 -32.29 26.99
C ASP A 205 2.42 -32.90 25.57
N ASN A 206 3.30 -32.29 24.77
CA ASN A 206 3.61 -32.61 23.36
C ASN A 206 2.47 -32.34 22.35
N VAL A 207 1.35 -31.77 22.77
CA VAL A 207 0.30 -31.25 21.87
C VAL A 207 0.60 -29.80 21.53
N LEU A 208 0.56 -29.42 20.24
CA LEU A 208 0.74 -28.02 19.84
C LEU A 208 -0.49 -27.21 20.25
N VAL A 209 -0.34 -26.32 21.23
CA VAL A 209 -1.45 -25.51 21.77
C VAL A 209 -1.43 -24.06 21.31
N GLY A 210 -0.29 -23.61 20.78
CA GLY A 210 -0.14 -22.25 20.32
C GLY A 210 1.05 -22.09 19.40
N GLN A 211 0.99 -21.06 18.57
CA GLN A 211 2.10 -20.65 17.74
C GLN A 211 2.23 -19.13 17.85
N VAL A 212 3.43 -18.66 18.13
CA VAL A 212 3.76 -17.24 18.19
C VAL A 212 4.79 -16.95 17.11
N GLU A 213 4.45 -16.05 16.21
CA GLU A 213 5.37 -15.56 15.20
C GLU A 213 5.98 -14.25 15.69
N LYS A 214 7.31 -14.19 15.76
CA LYS A 214 8.04 -12.97 16.05
C LYS A 214 8.74 -12.50 14.78
N LYS A 215 8.29 -11.35 14.25
CA LYS A 215 9.01 -10.63 13.20
C LYS A 215 10.06 -9.74 13.85
N LEU A 216 11.32 -9.97 13.52
CA LEU A 216 12.44 -9.16 13.95
C LEU A 216 12.89 -8.29 12.78
N THR A 217 12.78 -6.96 12.94
CA THR A 217 13.32 -5.95 12.02
C THR A 217 14.55 -5.30 12.64
N GLY A 218 15.71 -5.43 12.00
CA GLY A 218 16.88 -4.60 12.30
C GLY A 218 18.17 -5.32 12.73
N SER A 219 19.27 -4.58 12.57
CA SER A 219 20.67 -4.98 12.42
C SER A 219 21.27 -5.86 13.51
N LYS A 220 21.28 -7.16 13.24
CA LYS A 220 22.34 -8.17 13.51
C LYS A 220 21.61 -9.50 13.55
N ALA A 221 22.02 -10.42 12.68
CA ALA A 221 21.70 -11.82 12.89
C ALA A 221 22.14 -12.18 14.34
N PRO A 222 21.34 -12.91 15.12
CA PRO A 222 21.92 -13.60 16.27
C PRO A 222 22.97 -14.55 15.69
N MET A 223 24.25 -14.19 15.79
CA MET A 223 25.32 -15.15 15.61
C MET A 223 25.18 -16.14 16.75
N GLU A 224 24.57 -17.28 16.48
CA GLU A 224 24.82 -18.48 17.26
C GLU A 224 26.31 -18.77 17.15
N TYR A 225 27.04 -18.52 18.24
CA TYR A 225 28.37 -19.08 18.38
C TYR A 225 28.21 -20.58 18.57
N PRO A 226 28.82 -21.44 17.72
CA PRO A 226 28.96 -22.84 18.07
C PRO A 226 30.00 -22.92 19.21
N GLY A 227 29.50 -22.98 20.44
CA GLY A 227 30.28 -23.26 21.63
C GLY A 227 30.40 -24.76 21.85
N LYS A 228 31.64 -25.23 21.69
CA LYS A 228 32.28 -26.51 22.09
C LYS A 228 31.49 -27.45 23.01
#